data_AF-A0A443J5X8-F1
#
_entry.id   AF-A0A443J5X8-F1
#
_cell.length_a   1.000
_cell.length_b   1.000
_cell.length_c   1.000
_cell.angle_alpha   90.00
_cell.angle_beta   90.00
_cell.angle_gamma   90.00
#
_symmetry.space_group_name_H-M   'P 1'
#
loop_
_entity.id
_entity.type
_entity.pdbx_description
1 polymer ?
#
loop_
_entity_poly.entity_id
_entity_poly.type
_entity_poly.pdbx_seq_one_letter_code
_entity_poly.pdbx_strand_id
1 'polypeptide(L)'
;MAPISPALTLRPLPELDYHDSRSVSLPESITPIGAWNLMTGEPGPLMRLAFKMRDAISSLFGVKRIGGFSGRRRESVQAGDRLDFFLVEHSAPDMLVLTERDRHLDVMICLSIADQLLTVTASVVTHNTFGRMYMLPVGLAHKLIVSRDLRRLKRGLDDMASNRSNKRIPRA
;
A
#
# COMPACT_ATOMS: atom_id res chain seq x y z
N MET A 1 -1.06 -25.64 9.59
CA MET A 1 -0.16 -24.46 9.49
C MET A 1 -0.32 -23.97 8.06
N ALA A 2 -1.17 -22.97 7.84
CA ALA A 2 -1.41 -22.44 6.49
C ALA A 2 -0.13 -21.78 5.97
N PRO A 3 0.21 -21.92 4.69
CA PRO A 3 1.39 -21.26 4.13
C PRO A 3 1.18 -19.75 4.22
N ILE A 4 2.06 -19.07 4.96
CA ILE A 4 2.23 -17.63 4.82
C ILE A 4 2.71 -17.45 3.38
N SER A 5 1.86 -16.98 2.47
CA SER A 5 2.29 -16.64 1.11
C SER A 5 3.48 -15.68 1.26
N PRO A 6 4.69 -16.06 0.80
CA PRO A 6 5.87 -15.25 1.04
C PRO A 6 5.66 -13.89 0.39
N ALA A 7 5.90 -12.82 1.16
CA ALA A 7 5.81 -11.47 0.63
C ALA A 7 6.77 -11.31 -0.55
N LEU A 8 6.25 -10.83 -1.68
CA LEU A 8 7.08 -10.54 -2.85
C LEU A 8 7.84 -9.23 -2.64
N THR A 9 9.12 -9.25 -2.99
CA THR A 9 10.03 -8.10 -2.96
C THR A 9 10.71 -7.91 -4.31
N LEU A 10 11.24 -6.71 -4.56
CA LEU A 10 11.97 -6.40 -5.81
C LEU A 10 13.18 -7.30 -6.05
N ARG A 11 13.88 -7.65 -4.96
CA ARG A 11 15.13 -8.43 -4.91
C ARG A 11 15.19 -9.18 -3.57
N PRO A 12 16.13 -10.12 -3.37
CA PRO A 12 16.42 -10.69 -2.07
C PRO A 12 16.71 -9.61 -1.01
N LEU A 13 16.33 -9.84 0.24
CA LEU A 13 16.44 -8.85 1.32
C LEU A 13 17.82 -8.18 1.46
N PRO A 14 18.97 -8.89 1.33
CA PRO A 14 20.29 -8.26 1.42
C PRO A 14 20.60 -7.26 0.30
N GLU A 15 19.85 -7.30 -0.80
CA GLU A 15 20.03 -6.44 -1.98
C GLU A 15 19.06 -5.26 -2.01
N LEU A 16 18.25 -5.10 -0.97
CA LEU A 16 17.31 -3.99 -0.84
C LEU A 16 17.93 -2.84 -0.07
N ASP A 17 17.76 -1.62 -0.57
CA ASP A 17 18.15 -0.40 0.16
C ASP A 17 17.12 -0.02 1.24
N TYR A 18 15.90 -0.54 1.12
CA TYR A 18 14.87 -0.39 2.15
C TYR A 18 13.86 -1.55 2.08
N HIS A 19 13.45 -2.00 3.25
CA HIS A 19 12.41 -2.99 3.45
C HIS A 19 11.58 -2.65 4.70
N ASP A 20 10.26 -2.66 4.58
CA ASP A 20 9.32 -2.58 5.71
C ASP A 20 8.18 -3.56 5.46
N SER A 21 7.80 -4.31 6.48
CA SER A 21 6.66 -5.22 6.42
C SER A 21 5.82 -5.04 7.68
N ARG A 22 4.52 -4.85 7.50
CA ARG A 22 3.58 -4.59 8.59
C ARG A 22 2.32 -5.39 8.40
N SER A 23 1.83 -5.98 9.48
CA SER A 23 0.63 -6.82 9.44
C SER A 23 -0.43 -6.36 10.44
N VAL A 24 -1.69 -6.62 10.13
CA VAL A 24 -2.82 -6.40 11.03
C VAL A 24 -3.85 -7.52 10.84
N SER A 25 -4.35 -8.06 11.94
CA SER A 25 -5.50 -8.97 11.90
C SER A 25 -6.76 -8.17 11.62
N LEU A 26 -7.51 -8.59 10.62
CA LEU A 26 -8.76 -7.97 10.22
C LEU A 26 -9.94 -8.71 10.88
N PRO A 27 -11.00 -8.00 11.30
CA PRO A 27 -12.19 -8.59 11.91
C PRO A 27 -13.14 -9.22 10.87
N GLU A 28 -13.00 -8.84 9.60
CA GLU A 28 -13.76 -9.38 8.48
C GLU A 28 -12.81 -9.67 7.31
N SER A 29 -13.19 -10.63 6.48
CA SER A 29 -12.46 -10.97 5.26
C SER A 29 -12.65 -9.88 4.20
N ILE A 30 -11.55 -9.41 3.64
CA ILE A 30 -11.52 -8.44 2.53
C ILE A 30 -10.53 -8.91 1.47
N THR A 31 -10.69 -8.42 0.24
CA THR A 31 -9.71 -8.65 -0.83
C THR A 31 -8.54 -7.64 -0.74
N PRO A 32 -7.36 -7.95 -1.30
CA PRO A 32 -6.24 -7.01 -1.36
C PRO A 32 -6.58 -5.68 -2.05
N ILE A 33 -7.36 -5.73 -3.14
CA ILE A 33 -7.84 -4.51 -3.82
C ILE A 33 -8.84 -3.73 -2.95
N GLY A 34 -9.68 -4.42 -2.18
CA GLY A 34 -10.56 -3.81 -1.20
C GLY A 34 -9.77 -3.10 -0.10
N ALA A 35 -8.73 -3.74 0.42
CA ALA A 35 -7.80 -3.15 1.38
C ALA A 35 -7.14 -1.90 0.80
N TRP A 36 -6.61 -1.99 -0.43
CA TRP A 36 -6.02 -0.85 -1.14
C TRP A 36 -6.99 0.32 -1.24
N ASN A 37 -8.22 0.09 -1.74
CA ASN A 37 -9.24 1.12 -1.89
C ASN A 37 -9.59 1.83 -0.58
N LEU A 38 -9.62 1.09 0.53
CA LEU A 38 -9.92 1.66 1.85
C LEU A 38 -8.73 2.44 2.43
N MET A 39 -7.51 1.97 2.21
CA MET A 39 -6.29 2.65 2.66
C MET A 39 -6.02 3.93 1.86
N THR A 40 -6.22 3.92 0.54
CA THR A 40 -5.89 5.04 -0.36
C THR A 40 -7.08 5.95 -0.69
N GLY A 41 -8.31 5.57 -0.33
CA GLY A 41 -9.53 6.32 -0.64
C GLY A 41 -9.61 7.69 0.05
N GLU A 42 -8.94 7.86 1.20
CA GLU A 42 -8.87 9.15 1.90
C GLU A 42 -7.45 9.42 2.41
N PRO A 43 -6.54 9.84 1.50
CA PRO A 43 -5.17 10.11 1.86
C PRO A 43 -5.11 11.33 2.78
N GLY A 44 -4.56 11.13 3.98
CA GLY A 44 -4.41 12.18 4.98
C GLY A 44 -3.50 13.33 4.51
N PRO A 45 -3.52 14.49 5.18
CA PRO A 45 -2.78 15.68 4.76
C PRO A 45 -1.27 15.44 4.65
N LEU A 46 -0.69 14.59 5.50
CA LEU A 46 0.73 14.22 5.46
C LEU A 46 1.11 13.51 4.15
N MET A 47 0.26 12.58 3.71
CA MET A 47 0.47 11.81 2.48
C MET A 47 0.31 12.71 1.24
N ARG A 48 -0.68 13.63 1.25
CA ARG A 48 -0.84 14.64 0.19
C ARG A 48 0.36 15.57 0.10
N LEU A 49 0.92 16.00 1.24
CA LEU A 49 2.12 16.82 1.29
C LEU A 49 3.35 16.06 0.77
N ALA A 50 3.50 14.79 1.16
CA ALA A 50 4.59 13.93 0.67
C ALA A 50 4.54 13.75 -0.86
N PHE A 51 3.35 13.54 -1.43
CA PHE A 51 3.20 13.46 -2.88
C PHE A 51 3.45 14.79 -3.59
N LYS A 52 3.02 15.92 -3.02
CA LYS A 52 3.38 17.25 -3.55
C LYS A 52 4.88 17.49 -3.55
N MET A 53 5.56 17.12 -2.46
CA MET A 53 7.02 17.20 -2.37
C MET A 53 7.69 16.28 -3.40
N ARG A 54 7.24 15.03 -3.54
CA ARG A 54 7.71 14.12 -4.60
C ARG A 54 7.52 14.73 -5.97
N ASP A 55 6.34 15.23 -6.31
CA ASP A 55 6.05 15.81 -7.62
C ASP A 55 6.87 17.07 -7.91
N ALA A 56 7.11 17.91 -6.90
CA ALA A 56 7.97 19.08 -7.03
C ALA A 56 9.41 18.67 -7.34
N ILE A 57 9.94 17.70 -6.60
CA ILE A 57 11.29 17.15 -6.78
C ILE A 57 11.39 16.43 -8.14
N SER A 58 10.46 15.55 -8.48
CA SER A 58 10.39 14.83 -9.76
C SER A 58 10.29 15.78 -10.95
N SER A 59 9.60 16.91 -10.81
CA SER A 59 9.53 17.93 -11.88
C SER A 59 10.86 18.61 -12.18
N LEU A 60 11.79 18.65 -11.20
CA LEU A 60 13.15 19.15 -11.40
C LEU A 60 14.03 18.19 -12.21
N PHE A 61 13.65 16.90 -12.26
CA PHE A 61 14.38 15.83 -12.97
C PHE A 61 13.70 15.37 -14.26
N GLY A 62 12.66 16.09 -14.72
CA GLY A 62 11.90 15.77 -15.94
C GLY A 62 11.05 14.50 -15.84
N VAL A 63 10.74 14.05 -14.62
CA VAL A 63 9.92 12.86 -14.37
C VAL A 63 8.44 13.24 -14.29
N LYS A 64 7.57 12.37 -14.81
CA LYS A 64 6.12 12.58 -14.86
C LYS A 64 5.56 12.73 -13.44
N ARG A 65 4.80 13.81 -13.20
CA ARG A 65 4.08 14.02 -11.92
C ARG A 65 3.04 12.92 -11.73
N ILE A 66 2.92 12.43 -10.50
CA ILE A 66 1.97 11.37 -10.15
C ILE A 66 0.64 11.91 -9.61
N GLY A 67 0.60 13.14 -9.07
CA GLY A 67 -0.65 13.76 -8.61
C GLY A 67 -1.23 13.16 -7.32
N GLY A 68 -0.56 12.17 -6.72
CA GLY A 68 -1.00 11.44 -5.53
C GLY A 68 -1.99 10.31 -5.83
N PHE A 69 -2.70 9.84 -4.81
CA PHE A 69 -3.77 8.86 -4.98
C PHE A 69 -5.05 9.53 -5.47
N SER A 70 -5.63 9.02 -6.55
CA SER A 70 -6.88 9.53 -7.12
C SER A 70 -8.09 9.27 -6.23
N GLY A 71 -7.98 8.36 -5.26
CA GLY A 71 -9.08 7.90 -4.42
C GLY A 71 -10.16 7.14 -5.19
N ARG A 72 -9.94 6.85 -6.48
CA ARG A 72 -10.87 6.07 -7.31
C ARG A 72 -10.86 4.62 -6.84
N ARG A 73 -12.02 4.16 -6.37
CA ARG A 73 -12.22 2.76 -6.03
C ARG A 73 -12.27 1.91 -7.30
N ARG A 74 -11.62 0.75 -7.26
CA ARG A 74 -11.63 -0.25 -8.33
C ARG A 74 -12.19 -1.56 -7.77
N GLU A 75 -13.15 -2.15 -8.47
CA GLU A 75 -13.73 -3.43 -8.05
C GLU A 75 -12.81 -4.61 -8.38
N SER A 76 -12.07 -4.51 -9.49
CA SER A 76 -11.06 -5.47 -9.90
C SER A 76 -9.93 -4.76 -10.64
N VAL A 77 -8.75 -5.41 -10.64
CA VAL A 77 -7.56 -5.01 -11.38
C VAL A 77 -6.84 -6.26 -11.87
N GLN A 78 -6.17 -6.16 -13.01
CA GLN A 78 -5.37 -7.23 -13.62
C GLN A 78 -3.93 -6.79 -13.81
N ALA A 79 -3.02 -7.77 -14.00
CA ALA A 79 -1.63 -7.47 -14.33
C ALA A 79 -1.56 -6.62 -15.61
N GLY A 80 -0.74 -5.58 -15.60
CA GLY A 80 -0.64 -4.57 -16.66
C GLY A 80 -1.51 -3.34 -16.46
N ASP A 81 -2.49 -3.37 -15.54
CA ASP A 81 -3.28 -2.19 -15.20
C ASP A 81 -2.44 -1.14 -14.45
N ARG A 82 -2.94 0.10 -14.44
CA ARG A 82 -2.41 1.15 -13.54
C ARG A 82 -3.37 1.44 -12.39
N LEU A 83 -2.84 1.34 -11.17
CA LEU A 83 -3.44 1.82 -9.94
C LEU A 83 -2.74 3.10 -9.51
N ASP A 84 -3.40 4.23 -9.79
CA ASP A 84 -2.80 5.55 -9.72
C ASP A 84 -1.51 5.61 -10.55
N PHE A 85 -0.36 5.74 -9.92
CA PHE A 85 0.93 5.72 -10.62
C PHE A 85 1.57 4.33 -10.65
N PHE A 86 1.15 3.40 -9.79
CA PHE A 86 1.72 2.05 -9.76
C PHE A 86 1.23 1.21 -10.94
N LEU A 87 2.14 0.39 -11.48
CA LEU A 87 1.84 -0.73 -12.35
C LEU A 87 1.39 -1.92 -11.48
N VAL A 88 0.31 -2.59 -11.88
CA VAL A 88 -0.10 -3.86 -11.29
C VAL A 88 0.74 -4.96 -11.91
N GLU A 89 1.67 -5.53 -11.16
CA GLU A 89 2.47 -6.68 -11.62
C GLU A 89 1.69 -8.00 -11.45
N HIS A 90 0.93 -8.10 -10.36
CA HIS A 90 0.18 -9.29 -10.02
C HIS A 90 -1.08 -8.94 -9.23
N SER A 91 -2.18 -9.64 -9.53
CA SER A 91 -3.47 -9.48 -8.85
C SER A 91 -4.12 -10.86 -8.72
N ALA A 92 -4.35 -11.27 -7.48
CA ALA A 92 -4.93 -12.54 -7.08
C ALA A 92 -5.86 -12.32 -5.86
N PRO A 93 -6.71 -13.30 -5.52
CA PRO A 93 -7.63 -13.18 -4.39
C PRO A 93 -6.96 -12.90 -3.04
N ASP A 94 -5.73 -13.36 -2.86
CA ASP A 94 -4.92 -13.25 -1.64
C ASP A 94 -3.72 -12.31 -1.79
N MET A 95 -3.42 -11.80 -3.00
CA MET A 95 -2.23 -11.00 -3.25
C MET A 95 -2.44 -9.89 -4.29
N LEU A 96 -1.90 -8.70 -4.03
CA LEU A 96 -1.79 -7.60 -4.97
C LEU A 96 -0.36 -7.05 -4.94
N VAL A 97 0.31 -7.02 -6.10
CA VAL A 97 1.67 -6.52 -6.25
C VAL A 97 1.67 -5.31 -7.15
N LEU A 98 2.23 -4.23 -6.64
CA LEU A 98 2.28 -2.92 -7.26
C LEU A 98 3.74 -2.49 -7.38
N THR A 99 4.15 -2.00 -8.54
CA THR A 99 5.51 -1.45 -8.74
C THR A 99 5.47 -0.06 -9.31
N GLU A 100 6.50 0.71 -9.01
CA GLU A 100 6.81 1.95 -9.70
C GLU A 100 8.31 1.99 -9.95
N ARG A 101 8.69 2.26 -11.20
CA ARG A 101 10.08 2.34 -11.64
C ARG A 101 10.39 3.79 -11.97
N ASP A 102 11.33 4.37 -11.24
CA ASP A 102 11.72 5.78 -11.40
C ASP A 102 13.25 5.86 -11.59
N ARG A 103 13.75 7.01 -12.03
CA ARG A 103 15.18 7.22 -12.32
C ARG A 103 16.07 7.04 -11.10
N HIS A 104 15.55 7.32 -9.91
CA HIS A 104 16.32 7.38 -8.67
C HIS A 104 16.07 6.18 -7.74
N LEU A 105 14.94 5.50 -7.90
CA LEU A 105 14.60 4.29 -7.19
C LEU A 105 13.50 3.51 -7.90
N ASP A 106 13.48 2.22 -7.61
CA ASP A 106 12.39 1.32 -7.88
C ASP A 106 11.70 0.96 -6.57
N VAL A 107 10.37 0.91 -6.57
CA VAL A 107 9.58 0.48 -5.42
C VAL A 107 8.62 -0.65 -5.80
N MET A 108 8.44 -1.60 -4.89
CA MET A 108 7.37 -2.58 -4.92
C MET A 108 6.60 -2.54 -3.60
N ILE A 109 5.27 -2.54 -3.71
CA ILE A 109 4.34 -2.72 -2.61
C ILE A 109 3.57 -4.02 -2.86
N CYS A 110 3.67 -4.96 -1.93
CA CYS A 110 2.94 -6.21 -1.91
C CYS A 110 1.92 -6.19 -0.78
N LEU A 111 0.64 -6.31 -1.12
CA LEU A 111 -0.45 -6.56 -0.17
C LEU A 111 -0.78 -8.04 -0.23
N SER A 112 -0.57 -8.78 0.86
CA SER A 112 -0.93 -10.19 0.96
C SER A 112 -1.91 -10.42 2.11
N ILE A 113 -2.89 -11.29 1.92
CA ILE A 113 -3.89 -11.63 2.93
C ILE A 113 -3.91 -13.14 3.09
N ALA A 114 -3.60 -13.62 4.29
CA ALA A 114 -3.74 -15.02 4.68
C ALA A 114 -4.45 -15.10 6.03
N ASP A 115 -5.49 -15.92 6.15
CA ASP A 115 -6.26 -16.08 7.39
C ASP A 115 -6.69 -14.75 8.05
N GLN A 116 -7.15 -13.79 7.24
CA GLN A 116 -7.53 -12.42 7.65
C GLN A 116 -6.38 -11.56 8.22
N LEU A 117 -5.14 -12.04 8.12
CA LEU A 117 -3.94 -11.25 8.38
C LEU A 117 -3.55 -10.52 7.09
N LEU A 118 -3.85 -9.22 7.02
CA LEU A 118 -3.33 -8.37 5.95
C LEU A 118 -1.90 -7.99 6.28
N THR A 119 -0.99 -8.24 5.35
CA THR A 119 0.41 -7.81 5.39
C THR A 119 0.70 -6.88 4.23
N VAL A 120 1.29 -5.73 4.54
CA VAL A 120 1.79 -4.76 3.57
C VAL A 120 3.31 -4.79 3.63
N THR A 121 3.93 -5.19 2.52
CA THR A 121 5.38 -5.22 2.38
C THR A 121 5.82 -4.22 1.33
N ALA A 122 6.77 -3.37 1.71
CA ALA A 122 7.39 -2.40 0.83
C ALA A 122 8.87 -2.74 0.67
N SER A 123 9.34 -2.80 -0.58
CA SER A 123 10.74 -2.98 -0.90
C SER A 123 11.20 -1.93 -1.90
N VAL A 124 12.41 -1.41 -1.71
CA VAL A 124 12.99 -0.36 -2.57
C VAL A 124 14.42 -0.69 -2.92
N VAL A 125 14.78 -0.43 -4.17
CA VAL A 125 16.17 -0.39 -4.65
C VAL A 125 16.43 1.01 -5.19
N THR A 126 17.48 1.67 -4.72
CA THR A 126 17.89 3.00 -5.14
C THR A 126 18.97 2.91 -6.22
N HIS A 127 18.97 3.84 -7.17
CA HIS A 127 19.90 3.83 -8.31
C HIS A 127 21.07 4.79 -8.15
N ASN A 128 20.94 5.80 -7.28
CA ASN A 128 21.93 6.86 -7.12
C ASN A 128 21.91 7.49 -5.72
N THR A 129 22.88 8.35 -5.43
CA THR A 129 23.00 9.04 -4.13
C THR A 129 21.76 9.86 -3.80
N PHE A 130 21.14 10.47 -4.81
CA PHE A 130 19.90 11.23 -4.63
C PHE A 130 18.76 10.31 -4.14
N GLY A 131 18.59 9.12 -4.74
CA GLY A 131 17.62 8.11 -4.29
C GLY A 131 17.86 7.66 -2.85
N ARG A 132 19.13 7.43 -2.46
CA ARG A 132 19.49 7.09 -1.07
C ARG A 132 19.11 8.20 -0.09
N MET A 133 19.42 9.45 -0.41
CA MET A 133 19.06 10.61 0.44
C MET A 133 17.54 10.81 0.50
N TYR A 134 16.84 10.59 -0.61
CA TYR A 134 15.38 10.66 -0.70
C TYR A 134 14.70 9.62 0.20
N MET A 135 15.29 8.42 0.32
CA MET A 135 14.75 7.35 1.16
C MET A 135 14.83 7.61 2.66
N LEU A 136 15.71 8.50 3.15
CA LEU A 136 15.80 8.83 4.58
C LEU A 136 14.47 9.39 5.15
N PRO A 137 13.91 10.49 4.61
CA PRO A 137 12.61 10.98 5.07
C PRO A 137 11.46 10.09 4.61
N VAL A 138 11.53 9.51 3.40
CA VAL A 138 10.43 8.74 2.81
C VAL A 138 10.21 7.42 3.53
N GLY A 139 11.28 6.70 3.88
CA GLY A 139 11.20 5.46 4.64
C GLY A 139 10.58 5.67 6.02
N LEU A 140 10.92 6.76 6.71
CA LEU A 140 10.31 7.10 8.00
C LEU A 140 8.82 7.44 7.84
N ALA A 141 8.47 8.28 6.86
CA ALA A 141 7.09 8.66 6.58
C ALA A 141 6.24 7.43 6.21
N HIS A 142 6.77 6.53 5.38
CA HIS A 142 6.11 5.29 4.97
C HIS A 142 5.71 4.44 6.17
N LYS A 143 6.63 4.19 7.11
CA LYS A 143 6.36 3.42 8.33
C LYS A 143 5.18 3.97 9.12
N LEU A 144 5.15 5.30 9.30
CA LEU A 144 4.08 5.98 10.04
C LEU A 144 2.73 5.91 9.31
N ILE A 145 2.77 6.14 8.00
CA ILE A 145 1.59 6.15 7.12
C ILE A 145 0.96 4.75 7.09
N VAL A 146 1.72 3.71 6.73
CA VAL A 146 1.19 2.34 6.64
C VAL A 146 0.62 1.88 7.97
N SER A 147 1.29 2.19 9.08
CA SER A 147 0.78 1.86 10.42
C SER A 147 -0.55 2.56 10.73
N ARG A 148 -0.70 3.81 10.31
CA ARG A 148 -1.94 4.57 10.50
C ARG A 148 -3.06 4.02 9.63
N ASP A 149 -2.76 3.70 8.38
CA ASP A 149 -3.73 3.17 7.42
C ASP A 149 -4.23 1.79 7.84
N LEU A 150 -3.34 0.90 8.31
CA LEU A 150 -3.73 -0.41 8.85
C LEU A 150 -4.62 -0.28 10.10
N ARG A 151 -4.29 0.63 11.02
CA ARG A 151 -5.15 0.89 12.20
C ARG A 151 -6.52 1.44 11.81
N ARG A 152 -6.55 2.36 10.84
CA ARG A 152 -7.79 2.95 10.34
C ARG A 152 -8.65 1.90 9.65
N LEU A 153 -8.04 1.07 8.80
CA LEU A 153 -8.69 -0.03 8.12
C LEU A 153 -9.34 -0.98 9.14
N LYS A 154 -8.58 -1.46 10.12
CA LYS A 154 -9.10 -2.35 11.16
C LYS A 154 -10.32 -1.73 11.87
N ARG A 155 -10.21 -0.48 12.34
CA ARG A 155 -11.31 0.22 13.01
C ARG A 155 -12.55 0.35 12.13
N GLY A 156 -12.38 0.75 10.87
CA GLY A 156 -13.49 0.86 9.93
C GLY A 156 -14.22 -0.46 9.72
N LEU A 157 -13.49 -1.58 9.67
CA LEU A 157 -14.10 -2.91 9.58
C LEU A 157 -14.75 -3.35 10.89
N ASP A 158 -14.15 -3.06 12.05
CA ASP A 158 -14.74 -3.33 13.37
C ASP A 158 -16.12 -2.62 13.51
N ASP A 159 -16.19 -1.36 13.06
CA ASP A 159 -17.43 -0.56 13.09
C ASP A 159 -18.50 -1.14 12.14
N MET A 160 -18.11 -1.58 10.95
CA MET A 160 -19.01 -2.21 9.98
C MET A 160 -19.56 -3.54 10.49
N ALA A 161 -18.71 -4.38 11.11
CA ALA A 161 -19.12 -5.65 11.70
C ALA A 161 -20.10 -5.45 12.85
N SER A 162 -19.82 -4.47 13.72
CA SER A 162 -20.68 -4.12 14.87
C SER A 162 -22.05 -3.62 14.42
N ASN A 163 -22.09 -2.75 13.41
CA ASN A 163 -23.34 -2.21 12.87
C ASN A 163 -24.18 -3.31 12.17
N ARG A 164 -23.53 -4.27 11.51
CA ARG A 164 -24.20 -5.44 10.90
C ARG A 164 -24.83 -6.35 11.95
N SER A 165 -24.15 -6.58 13.07
CA SER A 165 -24.69 -7.34 14.21
C SER A 165 -25.92 -6.66 14.80
N ASN A 166 -25.85 -5.35 15.05
CA ASN A 166 -26.94 -4.58 15.64
C ASN A 166 -28.21 -4.56 14.77
N LYS A 167 -28.06 -4.54 13.43
CA LYS A 167 -29.19 -4.57 12.49
C LYS A 167 -29.86 -5.95 12.35
N ARG A 168 -29.22 -7.03 12.82
CA ARG A 168 -29.75 -8.41 12.77
C ARG A 168 -30.57 -8.80 14.00
N ILE A 169 -30.59 -7.98 15.05
CA ILE A 169 -31.45 -8.19 16.22
C ILE A 169 -32.79 -7.50 15.93
N PRO A 170 -33.87 -8.22 15.57
CA PRO A 170 -35.19 -7.60 15.49
C PRO A 170 -35.53 -7.07 16.89
N ARG A 171 -35.90 -5.79 16.99
CA ARG A 171 -36.51 -5.24 18.20
C ARG A 171 -37.84 -5.97 18.39
N ALA A 172 -37.84 -6.95 19.28
CA ALA A 172 -39.05 -7.55 19.84
C ALA A 172 -39.71 -6.59 20.82
#